data_AF-A0A397S7F7-F1
#
_entry.id   AF-A0A397S7F7-F1
#
_cell.length_a   1.000
_cell.length_b   1.000
_cell.length_c   1.000
_cell.angle_alpha   90.00
_cell.angle_beta   90.00
_cell.angle_gamma   90.00
#
_symmetry.space_group_name_H-M   'P 1'
#
loop_
_entity.id
_entity.type
_entity.pdbx_description
1 polymer ?
#
loop_
_entity_poly.entity_id
_entity_poly.type
_entity_poly.pdbx_seq_one_letter_code
_entity_poly.pdbx_strand_id
1 'polypeptide(L)' 'DSNEWINWIENAFFNKLIKYYEFENFYNIQEIGSGAFGKVHRANWKNSHKYFAFI' A
#
# COMPACT_ATOMS: atom_id res chain seq x y z
N ASP A 1 -12.33 9.82 20.74
CA ASP A 1 -12.60 10.86 19.74
C ASP A 1 -11.92 10.53 18.41
N SER A 2 -12.70 10.47 17.34
CA SER A 2 -12.23 10.24 15.95
C SER A 2 -11.26 11.30 15.45
N ASN A 3 -11.29 12.50 16.04
CA ASN A 3 -10.52 13.65 15.59
C ASN A 3 -9.01 13.51 15.84
N GLU A 4 -8.59 12.79 16.88
CA GLU A 4 -7.17 12.60 17.18
C GLU A 4 -6.48 11.71 16.12
N TRP A 5 -7.14 10.63 15.72
CA TRP A 5 -6.64 9.72 14.68
C TRP A 5 -6.59 10.37 13.30
N ILE A 6 -7.58 11.20 12.96
CA ILE A 6 -7.58 11.95 11.70
C ILE A 6 -6.40 12.93 11.68
N ASN A 7 -6.21 13.72 12.74
CA ASN A 7 -5.08 14.63 12.87
C ASN A 7 -3.73 13.91 12.78
N TRP A 8 -3.63 12.70 13.37
CA TRP A 8 -2.43 11.89 13.27
C TRP A 8 -2.14 11.45 11.82
N ILE A 9 -3.16 10.98 11.09
CA ILE A 9 -3.01 10.58 9.68
C ILE A 9 -2.62 11.79 8.82
N GLU A 10 -3.29 12.92 8.98
CA GLU A 10 -2.99 14.16 8.25
C GLU A 10 -1.56 14.64 8.52
N ASN A 11 -1.12 14.63 9.79
CA ASN A 11 0.25 14.97 10.15
C ASN A 11 1.25 13.97 9.58
N ALA A 12 0.96 12.67 9.61
CA ALA A 12 1.86 11.66 9.05
C ALA A 12 1.98 11.81 7.52
N PHE A 13 0.89 12.15 6.85
CA PHE A 13 0.88 12.43 5.41
C PHE A 13 1.66 13.72 5.09
N PHE A 14 1.40 14.81 5.81
CA PHE A 14 2.08 16.09 5.65
C PHE A 14 3.60 15.96 5.88
N ASN A 15 3.99 15.22 6.92
CA ASN A 15 5.38 14.92 7.23
C ASN A 15 5.99 13.81 6.36
N LYS A 16 5.27 13.31 5.35
CA LYS A 16 5.71 12.28 4.39
C LYS A 16 6.15 10.96 5.05
N LEU A 17 5.61 10.67 6.22
CA LEU A 17 5.86 9.43 6.97
C LEU A 17 5.05 8.26 6.37
N ILE A 18 3.90 8.57 5.78
CA ILE A 18 3.07 7.62 5.03
C ILE A 18 2.94 8.08 3.59
N LYS A 19 2.82 7.11 2.68
CA LYS A 19 2.52 7.35 1.27
C LYS A 19 1.17 6.73 0.94
N TYR A 20 0.31 7.54 0.34
CA TYR A 20 -0.96 7.07 -0.18
C TYR A 20 -0.78 6.54 -1.60
N TYR A 21 -1.38 5.39 -1.87
CA TYR A 21 -1.41 4.75 -3.18
C TYR A 21 -2.84 4.33 -3.48
N GLU A 22 -3.41 4.82 -4.57
CA GLU A 22 -4.69 4.33 -5.06
C GLU A 22 -4.51 2.92 -5.63
N PHE A 23 -5.42 2.02 -5.30
CA PHE A 23 -5.32 0.61 -5.66
C PHE A 23 -5.36 0.40 -7.18
N GLU A 24 -6.13 1.22 -7.88
CA GLU A 24 -6.34 1.19 -9.33
C GLU A 24 -5.06 1.48 -10.13
N ASN A 25 -4.05 2.07 -9.48
CA ASN A 25 -2.74 2.30 -10.10
C ASN A 25 -1.83 1.07 -10.05
N PHE A 26 -2.22 0.00 -9.37
CA PHE A 26 -1.53 -1.28 -9.42
C PHE A 26 -2.01 -2.12 -10.59
N TYR A 27 -1.07 -2.78 -11.26
CA TYR A 27 -1.34 -3.66 -12.39
C TYR A 27 -0.38 -4.85 -12.38
N ASN A 28 -0.65 -5.85 -13.21
CA ASN A 28 0.14 -7.08 -13.26
C ASN A 28 0.23 -7.77 -11.88
N ILE A 29 -0.93 -7.85 -11.20
CA ILE A 29 -1.09 -8.50 -9.91
C ILE A 29 -0.93 -10.00 -10.10
N GLN A 30 0.03 -10.60 -9.41
CA GLN A 30 0.35 -12.02 -9.50
C GLN A 30 0.58 -12.59 -8.11
N GLU A 31 -0.08 -13.71 -7.78
CA GLU A 31 0.24 -14.48 -6.58
C GLU A 31 1.68 -15.03 -6.69
N ILE A 32 2.50 -14.76 -5.69
CA ILE A 32 3.91 -15.19 -5.62
C ILE A 32 4.17 -16.16 -4.45
N GLY A 33 3.16 -16.40 -3.61
CA GLY A 33 3.26 -17.37 -2.52
C GLY A 33 1.99 -17.43 -1.68
N SER A 34 1.83 -18.52 -0.95
CA SER A 34 0.70 -18.75 -0.05
C SER A 34 1.19 -19.44 1.22
N GLY A 35 0.67 -19.04 2.38
CA GLY A 35 0.97 -19.66 3.67
C GLY A 35 -0.15 -19.49 4.68
N ALA A 36 0.14 -19.80 5.95
CA ALA A 36 -0.85 -19.70 7.03
C ALA A 36 -1.45 -18.30 7.20
N PHE A 37 -0.72 -17.26 6.79
CA PHE A 37 -1.12 -15.86 6.91
C PHE A 37 -1.80 -15.28 5.66
N GLY A 38 -2.06 -16.12 4.64
CA GLY A 38 -2.73 -15.71 3.40
C GLY A 38 -1.85 -15.84 2.15
N LYS A 39 -2.31 -15.18 1.08
CA LYS A 39 -1.66 -15.17 -0.24
C LYS A 39 -0.90 -13.88 -0.44
N VAL A 40 0.36 -13.97 -0.82
CA VAL A 40 1.18 -12.81 -1.16
C VAL A 40 1.08 -12.56 -2.66
N HIS A 41 0.74 -11.34 -3.05
CA HIS A 41 0.66 -10.88 -4.42
C HIS A 41 1.75 -9.85 -4.70
N ARG A 42 2.41 -9.98 -5.86
CA ARG A 42 3.27 -8.94 -6.41
C ARG A 42 2.46 -8.11 -7.41
N ALA A 43 2.63 -6.79 -7.41
CA ALA A 43 2.15 -5.93 -8.50
C ALA A 43 3.18 -4.88 -8.92
N ASN A 44 3.01 -4.40 -10.14
CA ASN A 44 3.64 -3.18 -10.61
C ASN A 44 2.79 -1.99 -10.18
N TRP A 45 3.42 -0.85 -9.88
CA TRP A 45 2.72 0.42 -9.67
C TRP A 45 3.00 1.36 -10.84
N LYS A 46 1.96 2.09 -11.28
CA LYS A 46 2.07 3.05 -12.39
C LYS A 46 3.23 4.01 -12.19
N ASN A 47 3.99 4.27 -13.26
CA ASN A 47 5.15 5.18 -13.27
C ASN A 47 6.30 4.79 -12.31
N SER A 48 6.33 3.55 -11.82
CA SER A 48 7.41 3.03 -10.99
C SER A 48 8.06 1.82 -11.65
N HIS A 49 9.39 1.81 -11.67
CA HIS A 49 10.17 0.63 -12.06
C HIS A 49 10.27 -0.42 -10.93
N LYS A 50 9.52 -0.24 -9.84
CA LYS A 50 9.54 -1.10 -8.66
C LYS A 50 8.31 -2.01 -8.60
N TYR A 51 8.54 -3.20 -8.10
CA TYR A 51 7.49 -4.13 -7.68
C TYR A 51 7.12 -3.88 -6.22
N PHE A 52 5.85 -4.12 -5.92
CA PHE A 52 5.30 -4.11 -4.56
C PHE A 52 4.76 -5.49 -4.24
N ALA A 53 4.85 -5.90 -2.98
CA ALA A 53 4.25 -7.13 -2.47
C ALA A 53 3.20 -6.78 -1.40
N PHE A 54 2.01 -7.34 -1.52
CA PHE A 54 0.92 -7.17 -0.58
C PHE A 54 0.23 -8.51 -0.30
N ILE A 55 -0.37 -8.61 0.88
CA ILE A 55 -1.10 -9.77 1.39
C ILE A 55 -2.60 -9.54 1.29
#